data_AF-U2EHX8-F1
#
_entry.id   AF-U2EHX8-F1
#
_cell.length_a   1.000
_cell.length_b   1.000
_cell.length_c   1.000
_cell.angle_alpha   90.00
_cell.angle_beta   90.00
_cell.angle_gamma   90.00
#
_symmetry.space_group_name_H-M   'P 1'
#
loop_
_entity.id
_entity.type
_entity.pdbx_description
1 polymer ?
#
loop_
_entity_poly.entity_id
_entity_poly.type
_entity_poly.pdbx_seq_one_letter_code
_entity_poly.pdbx_strand_id
1 'polypeptide(L)'
;MTKQETLLEFPCEFPIKAFGKHAGDFEEHIYTLIKQHVPELERSAITARDSRGGKYLAVTANITARSQAQLDAIYGDLSDDDSVLMAL
;
A
#
# COMPACT_ATOMS: atom_id res chain seq x y z
N MET A 1 14.56 -5.74 -26.63
CA MET A 1 13.34 -5.59 -25.81
C MET A 1 13.57 -6.36 -24.52
N THR A 2 14.09 -5.70 -23.49
CA THR A 2 14.41 -6.31 -22.20
C THR A 2 13.13 -6.52 -21.41
N LYS A 3 12.56 -7.72 -21.52
CA LYS A 3 11.51 -8.20 -20.64
C LYS A 3 12.15 -8.28 -19.25
N GLN A 4 11.84 -7.33 -18.37
CA GLN A 4 12.18 -7.45 -16.95
C GLN A 4 11.30 -8.58 -16.40
N GLU A 5 11.74 -9.82 -16.60
CA GLU A 5 11.24 -10.98 -15.87
C GLU A 5 11.67 -10.77 -14.42
N THR A 6 10.88 -10.02 -13.67
CA THR A 6 10.97 -10.04 -12.22
C THR A 6 10.65 -11.47 -11.79
N LEU A 7 11.64 -12.21 -11.28
CA LEU A 7 11.49 -13.50 -10.58
C LEU A 7 10.71 -13.31 -9.25
N LEU A 8 9.58 -12.62 -9.28
CA LEU A 8 8.67 -12.56 -8.16
C LEU A 8 7.90 -13.88 -8.16
N GLU A 9 8.31 -14.78 -7.27
CA GLU A 9 7.57 -16.02 -7.02
C GLU A 9 6.35 -15.68 -6.17
N PHE A 10 5.19 -15.66 -6.80
CA PHE A 10 3.92 -15.43 -6.12
C PHE A 10 3.38 -16.76 -5.54
N PRO A 11 2.78 -16.76 -4.34
CA PRO A 11 2.55 -15.59 -3.48
C PRO A 11 3.81 -15.15 -2.72
N CYS A 12 4.06 -13.85 -2.64
CA CYS A 12 5.15 -13.26 -1.86
C CYS A 12 4.64 -12.16 -0.95
N GLU A 13 5.26 -11.99 0.22
CA GLU A 13 4.96 -10.86 1.09
C GLU A 13 5.63 -9.60 0.54
N PHE A 14 4.85 -8.54 0.34
CA PHE A 14 5.30 -7.27 -0.19
C PHE A 14 4.85 -6.12 0.73
N PRO A 15 5.77 -5.33 1.29
CA PRO A 15 5.42 -4.16 2.07
C PRO A 15 5.09 -2.99 1.12
N ILE A 16 3.84 -2.54 1.12
CA ILE A 16 3.41 -1.34 0.39
C ILE A 16 3.42 -0.16 1.35
N LYS A 17 4.09 0.92 0.97
CA LYS A 17 4.22 2.11 1.81
C LYS A 17 3.54 3.31 1.18
N ALA A 18 2.43 3.74 1.76
CA ALA A 18 1.70 4.94 1.37
C ALA A 18 2.04 6.11 2.29
N PHE A 19 2.26 7.28 1.70
CA PHE A 19 2.43 8.55 2.41
C PHE A 19 1.28 9.45 2.06
N GLY A 20 0.62 10.03 3.06
CA GLY A 20 -0.50 10.94 2.85
C GLY A 20 -0.57 12.02 3.91
N LYS A 21 -1.59 12.87 3.78
CA LYS A 21 -1.89 13.88 4.81
C LYS A 21 -2.32 13.16 6.09
N HIS A 22 -1.91 13.69 7.24
CA HIS A 22 -2.37 13.19 8.53
C HIS A 22 -3.82 13.65 8.79
N ALA A 23 -4.76 13.07 8.04
CA ALA A 23 -6.18 13.07 8.37
C ALA A 23 -6.43 11.82 9.23
N GLY A 24 -7.16 11.95 10.34
CA GLY A 24 -7.29 10.90 11.36
C GLY A 24 -7.73 9.53 10.83
N ASP A 25 -8.40 9.50 9.69
CA ASP A 25 -8.92 8.30 9.04
C ASP A 25 -8.01 7.74 7.93
N PHE A 26 -6.82 8.31 7.69
CA PHE A 26 -5.95 7.91 6.59
C PHE A 26 -5.49 6.44 6.70
N GLU A 27 -5.19 5.95 7.91
CA GLU A 27 -4.83 4.53 8.10
C GLU A 27 -5.98 3.60 7.72
N GLU A 28 -7.20 3.89 8.20
CA GLU A 28 -8.39 3.07 7.90
C GLU A 28 -8.77 3.14 6.42
N HIS A 29 -8.58 4.31 5.79
CA HIS A 29 -8.80 4.49 4.37
C HIS A 29 -7.87 3.60 3.53
N ILE A 30 -6.57 3.65 3.81
CA ILE A 30 -5.56 2.81 3.14
C ILE A 30 -5.81 1.33 3.41
N TYR A 31 -6.15 0.96 4.65
CA TYR A 31 -6.54 -0.40 4.98
C TYR A 31 -7.69 -0.90 4.11
N THR A 32 -8.75 -0.10 3.99
CA THR A 32 -9.95 -0.47 3.25
C THR A 32 -9.67 -0.61 1.76
N LEU A 33 -8.92 0.32 1.19
CA LEU A 33 -8.50 0.32 -0.22
C LEU A 33 -7.67 -0.93 -0.53
N ILE A 34 -6.64 -1.23 0.26
CA ILE A 34 -5.80 -2.41 0.02
C ILE A 34 -6.58 -3.71 0.29
N LYS A 35 -7.47 -3.73 1.29
CA LYS A 35 -8.28 -4.91 1.62
C LYS A 35 -9.24 -5.32 0.50
N GLN A 36 -9.68 -4.39 -0.35
CA GLN A 36 -10.47 -4.71 -1.54
C GLN A 36 -9.68 -5.59 -2.53
N HIS A 37 -8.36 -5.38 -2.62
CA HIS A 37 -7.46 -6.17 -3.46
C HIS A 37 -6.88 -7.39 -2.75
N VAL A 38 -6.75 -7.31 -1.42
CA VAL A 38 -6.11 -8.31 -0.55
C VAL A 38 -7.07 -8.64 0.60
N PRO A 39 -8.06 -9.53 0.40
CA PRO A 39 -9.05 -9.83 1.44
C PRO A 39 -8.46 -10.50 2.68
N GLU A 40 -7.28 -11.13 2.55
CA GLU A 40 -6.48 -11.71 3.63
C GLU A 40 -5.68 -10.66 4.44
N LEU A 41 -5.78 -9.37 4.07
CA LEU A 41 -5.10 -8.30 4.80
C LEU A 41 -5.71 -8.11 6.19
N GLU A 42 -4.87 -8.35 7.18
CA GLU A 42 -5.16 -8.13 8.59
C GLU A 42 -4.78 -6.71 9.00
N ARG A 43 -5.54 -6.10 9.93
CA ARG A 43 -5.18 -4.76 10.44
C ARG A 43 -3.81 -4.75 11.12
N SER A 44 -3.43 -5.86 11.74
CA SER A 44 -2.11 -6.03 12.38
C SER A 44 -0.94 -5.97 11.39
N ALA A 45 -1.20 -6.18 10.09
CA ALA A 45 -0.19 -6.07 9.04
C ALA A 45 0.00 -4.62 8.55
N ILE A 46 -0.82 -3.69 9.05
CA ILE A 46 -0.68 -2.27 8.79
C ILE A 46 -0.04 -1.57 9.97
N THR A 47 0.89 -0.67 9.68
CA THR A 47 1.51 0.21 10.66
C THR A 47 1.52 1.63 10.14
N ALA A 48 0.85 2.54 10.85
CA ALA A 48 0.98 3.96 10.61
C ALA A 48 2.11 4.55 11.46
N ARG A 49 2.86 5.49 10.88
CA ARG A 49 3.88 6.24 11.58
C ARG A 49 3.83 7.71 11.19
N ASP A 50 3.79 8.58 12.19
CA ASP A 50 3.90 10.01 11.98
C ASP A 50 5.22 10.36 11.29
N SER A 51 5.14 11.25 10.31
CA SER A 51 6.31 11.86 9.73
C SER A 51 6.93 12.87 10.70
N ARG A 52 8.22 13.17 10.50
CA ARG A 52 9.08 13.97 11.41
C ARG A 52 8.58 15.41 11.69
N GLY A 53 7.50 15.85 11.06
CA GLY A 53 6.86 17.14 11.26
C GLY A 53 5.35 17.09 11.50
N GLY A 54 4.75 15.92 11.77
CA GLY A 54 3.33 15.76 12.12
C GLY A 54 2.31 16.11 11.03
N LYS A 55 2.76 16.61 9.87
CA LYS A 55 1.92 16.99 8.73
C LYS A 55 1.50 15.79 7.85
N TYR A 56 2.30 14.73 7.86
CA TYR A 56 2.10 13.57 6.98
C TYR A 56 2.13 12.28 7.81
N LEU A 57 1.37 11.29 7.36
CA LEU A 57 1.35 9.94 7.92
C LEU A 57 1.97 8.99 6.90
N ALA A 58 2.87 8.12 7.36
CA ALA A 58 3.43 7.02 6.57
C ALA A 58 2.76 5.72 7.01
N VAL A 59 1.91 5.16 6.16
CA VAL A 59 1.22 3.89 6.37
C VAL A 59 2.00 2.81 5.62
N THR A 60 2.41 1.77 6.32
CA THR A 60 3.05 0.59 5.73
C THR A 60 2.11 -0.59 5.87
N ALA A 61 1.73 -1.22 4.76
CA ALA A 61 0.84 -2.37 4.71
C ALA A 61 1.61 -3.57 4.16
N ASN A 62 1.79 -4.58 4.99
CA ASN A 62 2.38 -5.85 4.59
C ASN A 62 1.29 -6.73 3.95
N ILE A 63 1.32 -6.86 2.63
CA ILE A 63 0.35 -7.66 1.88
C ILE A 63 0.97 -8.93 1.33
N THR A 64 0.14 -9.92 1.03
CA THR A 64 0.54 -11.08 0.23
C THR A 64 0.20 -10.80 -1.23
N ALA A 65 1.22 -10.40 -2.01
CA ALA A 65 1.08 -10.22 -3.44
C ALA A 65 0.95 -11.59 -4.10
N ARG A 66 -0.11 -11.78 -4.88
CA ARG A 66 -0.39 -13.01 -5.64
C ARG A 66 -0.09 -12.86 -7.13
N SER A 67 0.02 -11.62 -7.61
CA SER A 67 0.39 -11.32 -8.99
C SER A 67 0.88 -9.87 -9.12
N GLN A 68 1.62 -9.60 -10.19
CA GLN A 68 2.05 -8.24 -10.51
C GLN A 68 0.86 -7.32 -10.87
N ALA A 69 -0.19 -7.86 -11.49
CA ALA A 69 -1.41 -7.10 -11.80
C ALA A 69 -2.16 -6.66 -10.52
N GLN A 70 -2.15 -7.47 -9.47
CA GLN A 70 -2.72 -7.08 -8.17
C GLN A 70 -1.95 -5.91 -7.56
N LEU A 71 -0.61 -5.96 -7.59
CA LEU A 71 0.22 -4.86 -7.11
C LEU A 71 -0.05 -3.58 -7.90
N ASP A 72 -0.05 -3.67 -9.23
CA ASP A 72 -0.30 -2.54 -10.12
C ASP A 72 -1.68 -1.90 -9.85
N ALA A 73 -2.71 -2.73 -9.64
CA ALA A 73 -4.05 -2.25 -9.26
C ALA A 73 -4.04 -1.51 -7.91
N ILE A 74 -3.33 -2.04 -6.90
CA ILE A 74 -3.20 -1.39 -5.58
C ILE A 74 -2.47 -0.05 -5.72
N TYR A 75 -1.33 -0.02 -6.41
CA TYR A 75 -0.59 1.23 -6.65
C TYR A 75 -1.40 2.24 -7.47
N GLY A 76 -2.21 1.75 -8.41
CA GLY A 76 -3.15 2.56 -9.18
C GLY A 76 -4.19 3.24 -8.28
N ASP A 77 -4.94 2.48 -7.49
CA ASP A 77 -5.94 3.03 -6.56
C ASP A 77 -5.30 3.95 -5.51
N LEU A 78 -4.14 3.56 -4.97
CA LEU A 78 -3.39 4.42 -4.04
C LEU A 78 -2.97 5.73 -4.70
N SER A 79 -2.56 5.71 -5.97
CA SER A 79 -2.14 6.94 -6.66
C SER A 79 -3.30 7.79 -7.18
N ASP A 80 -4.49 7.21 -7.36
CA ASP A 80 -5.71 7.92 -7.74
C ASP A 80 -6.33 8.65 -6.53
N ASP A 81 -6.04 8.18 -5.31
CA ASP A 81 -6.55 8.78 -4.08
C ASP A 81 -5.88 10.13 -3.74
N ASP A 82 -6.68 11.20 -3.63
CA ASP A 82 -6.20 12.56 -3.34
C ASP A 82 -5.54 12.70 -1.94
N SER A 83 -5.82 11.76 -1.03
CA SER A 83 -5.22 11.75 0.30
C SER A 83 -3.80 11.19 0.28
N VAL A 84 -3.48 10.37 -0.72
CA VAL A 84 -2.16 9.77 -0.92
C VAL A 84 -1.29 10.70 -1.76
N LEU A 85 -0.14 11.06 -1.20
CA LEU A 85 0.85 11.89 -1.88
C LEU A 85 1.88 11.03 -2.63
N MET A 86 2.16 9.82 -2.12
CA MET A 86 3.16 8.93 -2.69
C MET A 86 2.96 7.50 -2.20
N ALA A 87 3.12 6.51 -3.08
CA ALA A 87 3.20 5.10 -2.73
C ALA A 87 4.55 4.52 -3.19
N LEU A 88 5.14 3.65 -2.38
CA LEU A 88 6.43 2.98 -2.60
C LEU A 88 6.31 1.49 -2.30
#